data_AF-A0A7J2JFM0-F1
#
_entry.id   AF-A0A7J2JFM0-F1
#
_cell.length_a   1.000
_cell.length_b   1.000
_cell.length_c   1.000
_cell.angle_alpha   90.00
_cell.angle_beta   90.00
_cell.angle_gamma   90.00
#
_symmetry.space_group_name_H-M   'P 1'
#
loop_
_entity.id
_entity.type
_entity.pdbx_description
1 polymer ?
#
loop_
_entity_poly.entity_id
_entity_poly.type
_entity_poly.pdbx_seq_one_letter_code
_entity_poly.pdbx_strand_id
1 'polypeptide(L)'
;ALRYDYAHSEVTKLISFLKHTLPQHRPLRFSSSEEEMLERILRKAASHYSELVSRLSGIVNRVAEFIPEQRDRLPPSGALHYHRALTEGKLTLPRVIKLTAAFYTIGLPPEFIGTGRTLKALSPEEKKALLETYPSLRSDLERAAHFLDLEGAKRFIGEENAKLVEKEIQYAEEALGISLLDKLDEEYAQHLSLAQQYLSIILHKPSEGILKDAKRIFLKLGVLRGGLG
;
A
#
# COMPACT_ATOMS: atom_id res chain seq x y z
N ALA A 1 13.02 -6.34 3.37
CA ALA A 1 12.97 -7.17 2.16
C ALA A 1 14.30 -7.28 1.44
N LEU A 2 14.79 -6.24 0.76
CA LEU A 2 15.90 -6.34 -0.20
C LEU A 2 17.11 -7.20 0.21
N ARG A 3 17.55 -7.17 1.48
CA ARG A 3 18.72 -7.94 1.94
C ARG A 3 18.45 -9.41 2.29
N TYR A 4 17.19 -9.77 2.56
CA TYR A 4 16.82 -11.05 3.19
C TYR A 4 15.80 -11.85 2.37
N ASP A 5 14.89 -11.15 1.68
CA ASP A 5 13.78 -11.79 0.94
C ASP A 5 14.13 -12.00 -0.55
N TYR A 6 15.15 -11.32 -1.06
CA TYR A 6 15.61 -11.42 -2.45
C TYR A 6 16.91 -12.25 -2.55
N ALA A 7 17.15 -12.89 -3.69
CA ALA A 7 18.33 -13.72 -3.86
C ALA A 7 19.62 -12.88 -3.78
N HIS A 8 20.64 -13.38 -3.08
CA HIS A 8 21.91 -12.68 -2.89
C HIS A 8 22.55 -12.22 -4.22
N SER A 9 22.41 -13.04 -5.27
CA SER A 9 22.89 -12.72 -6.62
C SER A 9 22.17 -11.52 -7.22
N GLU A 10 20.87 -11.39 -7.04
CA GLU A 10 20.07 -10.24 -7.51
C GLU A 10 20.46 -8.96 -6.77
N VAL A 11 20.62 -9.04 -5.45
CA VAL A 11 21.04 -7.91 -4.63
C VAL A 11 22.43 -7.43 -5.02
N THR A 12 23.36 -8.35 -5.27
CA THR A 12 24.73 -8.01 -5.69
C THR A 12 24.73 -7.34 -7.08
N LYS A 13 23.93 -7.84 -8.02
CA LYS A 13 23.73 -7.22 -9.34
C LYS A 13 23.13 -5.81 -9.21
N LEU A 14 22.12 -5.62 -8.36
CA LEU A 14 21.53 -4.31 -8.10
C LEU A 14 22.56 -3.34 -7.50
N ILE A 15 23.38 -3.77 -6.53
CA ILE A 15 24.43 -2.93 -5.94
C ILE A 15 25.44 -2.51 -7.02
N SER A 16 25.87 -3.45 -7.87
CA SER A 16 26.77 -3.14 -8.99
C SER A 16 26.14 -2.14 -9.94
N PHE A 17 24.89 -2.38 -10.37
CA PHE A 17 24.13 -1.46 -11.20
C PHE A 17 24.04 -0.05 -10.58
N LEU A 18 23.63 0.06 -9.32
CA LEU A 18 23.52 1.35 -8.64
C LEU A 18 24.85 2.09 -8.52
N LYS A 19 25.96 1.37 -8.23
CA LYS A 19 27.29 1.97 -8.17
C LYS A 19 27.74 2.55 -9.50
N HIS A 20 27.36 1.93 -10.62
CA HIS A 20 27.70 2.43 -11.95
C HIS A 20 26.76 3.56 -12.40
N THR A 21 25.48 3.46 -12.10
CA THR A 21 24.44 4.34 -12.65
C THR A 21 24.24 5.61 -11.83
N LEU A 22 24.26 5.54 -10.48
CA LEU A 22 24.00 6.69 -9.62
C LEU A 22 24.92 7.90 -9.86
N PRO A 23 26.25 7.74 -10.05
CA PRO A 23 27.14 8.87 -10.32
C PRO A 23 26.83 9.61 -11.63
N GLN A 24 26.13 8.96 -12.56
CA GLN A 24 25.79 9.52 -13.87
C GLN A 24 24.51 10.37 -13.81
N HIS A 25 23.67 10.19 -12.79
CA HIS A 25 22.43 10.94 -12.64
C HIS A 25 22.66 12.27 -11.94
N ARG A 26 22.00 13.31 -12.47
CA ARG A 26 21.93 14.62 -11.82
C ARG A 26 20.67 14.70 -10.97
N PRO A 27 20.70 15.45 -9.85
CA PRO A 27 19.48 15.76 -9.10
C PRO A 27 18.45 16.41 -10.01
N LEU A 28 17.18 16.01 -9.85
CA LEU A 28 16.07 16.72 -10.47
C LEU A 28 16.05 18.16 -9.95
N ARG A 29 15.83 19.11 -10.84
CA ARG A 29 15.67 20.53 -10.52
C ARG A 29 14.32 20.97 -11.02
N PHE A 30 13.58 21.63 -10.14
CA PHE A 30 12.28 22.18 -10.43
C PHE A 30 12.37 23.70 -10.35
N SER A 31 11.69 24.39 -11.25
CA SER A 31 11.40 25.81 -11.14
C SER A 31 10.34 26.04 -10.05
N SER A 32 10.25 27.27 -9.53
CA SER A 32 9.23 27.61 -8.53
C SER A 32 7.80 27.32 -9.01
N SER A 33 7.53 27.50 -10.31
CA SER A 33 6.22 27.18 -10.89
C SER A 33 5.93 25.67 -10.92
N GLU A 34 6.94 24.84 -11.18
CA GLU A 34 6.81 23.38 -11.13
C GLU A 34 6.61 22.90 -9.69
N GLU A 35 7.35 23.45 -8.73
CA GLU A 35 7.18 23.14 -7.30
C GLU A 35 5.76 23.50 -6.83
N GLU A 36 5.27 24.70 -7.15
CA GLU A 36 3.89 25.11 -6.86
C GLU A 36 2.85 24.17 -7.48
N MET A 37 3.09 23.70 -8.71
CA MET A 37 2.21 22.73 -9.37
C MET A 37 2.21 21.38 -8.64
N LEU A 38 3.38 20.85 -8.30
CA LEU A 38 3.52 19.59 -7.55
C LEU A 38 2.90 19.69 -6.15
N GLU A 39 3.05 20.83 -5.47
CA GLU A 39 2.40 21.06 -4.17
C GLU A 39 0.86 21.05 -4.26
N ARG A 40 0.28 21.60 -5.34
CA ARG A 40 -1.17 21.51 -5.57
C ARG A 40 -1.62 20.05 -5.77
N ILE A 41 -0.86 19.28 -6.54
CA ILE A 41 -1.12 17.84 -6.74
C ILE A 41 -1.04 17.10 -5.40
N LEU A 42 0.00 17.36 -4.60
CA LEU A 42 0.17 16.76 -3.27
C LEU A 42 -0.98 17.10 -2.33
N ARG A 43 -1.49 18.34 -2.33
CA ARG A 43 -2.64 18.72 -1.51
C ARG A 43 -3.91 17.94 -1.89
N LYS A 44 -4.17 17.77 -3.20
CA LYS A 44 -5.28 16.95 -3.70
C LYS A 44 -5.10 15.48 -3.28
N ALA A 45 -3.91 14.92 -3.49
CA ALA A 45 -3.56 13.55 -3.12
C ALA A 45 -3.73 13.29 -1.63
N ALA A 46 -3.17 14.17 -0.79
CA ALA A 46 -3.26 14.06 0.65
C ALA A 46 -4.70 14.14 1.14
N SER A 47 -5.54 15.00 0.55
CA SER A 47 -6.96 15.10 0.88
C SER A 47 -7.71 13.80 0.58
N HIS A 48 -7.61 13.28 -0.63
CA HIS A 48 -8.31 12.05 -1.03
C HIS A 48 -7.82 10.81 -0.26
N TYR A 49 -6.50 10.70 -0.07
CA TYR A 49 -5.90 9.63 0.73
C TYR A 49 -6.39 9.70 2.17
N SER A 50 -6.33 10.89 2.80
CA SER A 50 -6.71 11.06 4.20
C SER A 50 -8.18 10.74 4.45
N GLU A 51 -9.08 11.10 3.52
CA GLU A 51 -10.50 10.77 3.64
C GLU A 51 -10.71 9.25 3.64
N LEU A 52 -10.17 8.54 2.64
CA LEU A 52 -10.44 7.11 2.49
C LEU A 52 -9.70 6.27 3.52
N VAL A 53 -8.43 6.60 3.83
CA VAL A 53 -7.68 5.89 4.88
C VAL A 53 -8.34 6.09 6.24
N SER A 54 -8.96 7.25 6.51
CA SER A 54 -9.69 7.50 7.77
C SER A 54 -10.91 6.60 7.89
N ARG A 55 -11.67 6.41 6.80
CA ARG A 55 -12.81 5.47 6.76
C ARG A 55 -12.38 4.03 7.03
N LEU A 56 -11.22 3.63 6.50
CA LEU A 56 -10.70 2.25 6.60
C LEU A 56 -9.84 2.01 7.85
N SER A 57 -9.47 3.06 8.57
CA SER A 57 -8.54 3.01 9.70
C SER A 57 -8.96 2.00 10.78
N GLY A 58 -10.25 1.90 11.10
CA GLY A 58 -10.75 1.01 12.13
C GLY A 58 -10.45 -0.46 11.85
N ILE A 59 -10.73 -0.92 10.63
CA ILE A 59 -10.45 -2.31 10.24
C ILE A 59 -8.95 -2.53 10.08
N VAL A 60 -8.23 -1.62 9.41
CA VAL A 60 -6.79 -1.79 9.15
C VAL A 60 -5.98 -1.77 10.45
N ASN A 61 -6.35 -0.95 11.43
CA ASN A 61 -5.72 -0.95 12.76
C ASN A 61 -5.87 -2.31 13.45
N ARG A 62 -7.07 -2.88 13.44
CA ARG A 62 -7.33 -4.21 14.03
C ARG A 62 -6.53 -5.29 13.31
N VAL A 63 -6.47 -5.28 11.98
CA VAL A 63 -5.68 -6.26 11.22
C VAL A 63 -4.18 -6.12 11.51
N ALA A 64 -3.69 -4.88 11.63
CA ALA A 64 -2.29 -4.58 11.91
C ALA A 64 -1.78 -5.14 13.26
N GLU A 65 -2.66 -5.37 14.23
CA GLU A 65 -2.32 -6.01 15.51
C GLU A 65 -1.87 -7.46 15.33
N PHE A 66 -2.38 -8.15 14.30
CA PHE A 66 -2.06 -9.56 14.04
C PHE A 66 -0.86 -9.74 13.11
N ILE A 67 -0.40 -8.68 12.45
CA ILE A 67 0.75 -8.72 11.55
C ILE A 67 2.02 -9.03 12.35
N PRO A 68 2.80 -10.06 11.96
CA PRO A 68 3.99 -10.46 12.68
C PRO A 68 5.09 -9.39 12.60
N GLU A 69 5.86 -9.26 13.67
CA GLU A 69 7.04 -8.40 13.71
C GLU A 69 8.30 -9.25 13.52
N GLN A 70 9.21 -8.81 12.65
CA GLN A 70 10.48 -9.50 12.37
C GLN A 70 11.67 -8.94 13.16
N ARG A 71 11.45 -7.91 13.98
CA ARG A 71 12.48 -7.28 14.81
C ARG A 71 11.85 -6.80 16.11
N ASP A 72 12.55 -6.98 17.22
CA ASP A 72 12.22 -6.32 18.46
C ASP A 72 12.28 -4.81 18.25
N ARG A 73 11.17 -4.15 18.55
CA ARG A 73 11.04 -2.71 18.40
C ARG A 73 10.42 -2.15 19.67
N LEU A 74 10.81 -0.92 20.00
CA LEU A 74 10.20 -0.21 21.11
C LEU A 74 8.67 -0.19 20.92
N PRO A 75 7.91 -0.62 21.94
CA PRO A 75 6.46 -0.68 21.87
C PRO A 75 5.88 0.72 21.63
N PRO A 76 4.67 0.82 21.05
CA PRO A 76 3.99 2.09 20.79
C PRO A 76 3.47 2.79 22.07
N SER A 77 3.98 2.43 23.25
CA SER A 77 3.70 3.06 24.56
C SER A 77 5.00 3.45 25.28
N GLY A 78 5.30 4.76 25.39
CA GLY A 78 6.55 5.34 25.92
C GLY A 78 6.83 6.79 25.44
N ALA A 79 7.53 7.61 26.22
CA ALA A 79 7.67 9.06 26.02
C ALA A 79 8.40 9.53 24.73
N LEU A 80 8.81 8.62 23.84
CA LEU A 80 9.52 8.88 22.58
C LEU A 80 8.72 8.28 21.43
N HIS A 81 7.68 8.99 20.96
CA HIS A 81 6.81 8.49 19.91
C HIS A 81 6.74 9.38 18.67
N TYR A 82 6.98 8.76 17.53
CA TYR A 82 6.53 9.20 16.21
C TYR A 82 5.10 8.70 15.98
N HIS A 83 4.11 9.32 16.62
CA HIS A 83 2.72 9.11 16.21
C HIS A 83 2.48 9.85 14.90
N ARG A 84 1.98 9.16 13.88
CA ARG A 84 1.42 9.80 12.69
C ARG A 84 -0.06 10.03 12.94
N ALA A 85 -0.38 11.16 13.57
CA ALA A 85 -1.75 11.64 13.68
C ALA A 85 -2.10 12.35 12.37
N LEU A 86 -3.10 11.86 11.63
CA LEU A 86 -3.57 12.50 10.40
C LEU A 86 -4.42 13.76 10.68
N THR A 87 -5.02 13.82 11.87
CA THR A 87 -5.84 14.93 12.36
C THR A 87 -5.58 15.09 13.85
N GLU A 88 -5.32 16.31 14.32
CA GLU A 88 -5.24 16.78 15.73
C GLU A 88 -5.48 15.69 16.83
N GLY A 89 -4.60 14.68 16.90
CA GLY A 89 -4.69 13.57 17.86
C GLY A 89 -5.86 12.57 17.74
N LYS A 90 -6.77 12.64 16.75
CA LYS A 90 -7.97 11.77 16.73
C LYS A 90 -7.81 10.43 16.01
N LEU A 91 -6.94 10.35 15.01
CA LEU A 91 -6.73 9.13 14.23
C LEU A 91 -5.27 8.67 14.30
N THR A 92 -5.05 7.54 14.98
CA THR A 92 -3.75 6.86 15.05
C THR A 92 -3.71 5.72 14.05
N LEU A 93 -2.82 5.82 13.06
CA LEU A 93 -2.54 4.71 12.15
C LEU A 93 -1.38 3.85 12.67
N PRO A 94 -1.30 2.57 12.26
CA PRO A 94 -0.19 1.71 12.60
C PRO A 94 1.07 2.22 11.87
N ARG A 95 2.22 1.70 12.28
CA ARG A 95 3.47 1.95 11.53
C ARG A 95 3.32 1.46 10.09
N VAL A 96 3.95 2.16 9.14
CA VAL A 96 3.76 1.96 7.70
C VAL A 96 3.88 0.50 7.26
N ILE A 97 4.86 -0.27 7.75
CA ILE A 97 5.01 -1.69 7.38
C ILE A 97 3.77 -2.51 7.78
N LYS A 98 3.25 -2.31 9.00
CA LYS A 98 2.05 -3.00 9.47
C LYS A 98 0.79 -2.51 8.77
N LEU A 99 0.72 -1.21 8.49
CA LEU A 99 -0.38 -0.60 7.74
C LEU A 99 -0.46 -1.21 6.33
N THR A 100 0.65 -1.21 5.59
CA THR A 100 0.77 -1.81 4.26
C THR A 100 0.43 -3.30 4.31
N ALA A 101 1.05 -4.06 5.23
CA ALA A 101 0.78 -5.48 5.39
C ALA A 101 -0.70 -5.78 5.65
N ALA A 102 -1.36 -4.99 6.50
CA ALA A 102 -2.77 -5.14 6.81
C ALA A 102 -3.67 -4.88 5.60
N PHE A 103 -3.40 -3.82 4.83
CA PHE A 103 -4.08 -3.51 3.58
C PHE A 103 -3.96 -4.65 2.55
N TYR A 104 -2.73 -5.11 2.29
CA TYR A 104 -2.51 -6.24 1.40
C TYR A 104 -3.18 -7.53 1.91
N THR A 105 -3.20 -7.77 3.23
CA THR A 105 -3.81 -8.98 3.82
C THR A 105 -5.33 -8.99 3.71
N ILE A 106 -5.99 -7.83 3.72
CA ILE A 106 -7.43 -7.76 3.41
C ILE A 106 -7.71 -7.83 1.91
N GLY A 107 -6.70 -7.87 1.04
CA GLY A 107 -6.88 -7.87 -0.42
C GLY A 107 -7.01 -6.48 -1.04
N LEU A 108 -6.66 -5.42 -0.31
CA LEU A 108 -6.73 -4.04 -0.79
C LEU A 108 -5.36 -3.36 -0.69
N PRO A 109 -4.53 -3.41 -1.75
CA PRO A 109 -3.26 -2.69 -1.80
C PRO A 109 -3.45 -1.18 -1.51
N PRO A 110 -2.64 -0.57 -0.63
CA PRO A 110 -2.79 0.83 -0.22
C PRO A 110 -2.55 1.83 -1.36
N GLU A 111 -1.95 1.41 -2.46
CA GLU A 111 -1.71 2.20 -3.67
C GLU A 111 -3.03 2.67 -4.32
N PHE A 112 -4.14 1.96 -4.10
CA PHE A 112 -5.47 2.33 -4.59
C PHE A 112 -6.25 3.26 -3.65
N ILE A 113 -5.65 3.69 -2.54
CA ILE A 113 -6.30 4.58 -1.57
C ILE A 113 -6.12 6.03 -2.00
N GLY A 114 -7.14 6.62 -2.63
CA GLY A 114 -7.16 8.04 -3.01
C GLY A 114 -6.44 8.37 -4.33
N THR A 115 -5.71 7.43 -4.92
CA THR A 115 -4.95 7.65 -6.17
C THR A 115 -5.86 7.93 -7.36
N GLY A 116 -6.96 7.17 -7.51
CA GLY A 116 -7.88 7.34 -8.63
C GLY A 116 -8.58 8.67 -8.66
N ARG A 117 -9.19 9.06 -7.53
CA ARG A 117 -9.83 10.38 -7.38
C ARG A 117 -8.83 11.51 -7.56
N THR A 118 -7.59 11.32 -7.12
CA THR A 118 -6.52 12.30 -7.36
C THR A 118 -6.28 12.45 -8.85
N LEU A 119 -6.03 11.36 -9.57
CA LEU A 119 -5.80 11.37 -11.02
C LEU A 119 -6.97 12.00 -11.80
N LYS A 120 -8.21 11.73 -11.37
CA LYS A 120 -9.41 12.33 -11.96
C LYS A 120 -9.54 13.84 -11.69
N ALA A 121 -9.06 14.32 -10.54
CA ALA A 121 -9.16 15.71 -10.14
C ALA A 121 -8.01 16.60 -10.66
N LEU A 122 -7.03 16.02 -11.36
CA LEU A 122 -5.93 16.77 -11.97
C LEU A 122 -6.36 17.40 -13.30
N SER A 123 -5.91 18.64 -13.54
CA SER A 123 -5.98 19.23 -14.87
C SER A 123 -5.05 18.47 -15.84
N PRO A 124 -5.22 18.61 -17.16
CA PRO A 124 -4.31 18.01 -18.13
C PRO A 124 -2.83 18.37 -17.89
N GLU A 125 -2.55 19.61 -17.50
CA GLU A 125 -1.20 20.10 -17.18
C GLU A 125 -0.65 19.47 -15.92
N GLU A 126 -1.44 19.43 -14.84
CA GLU A 126 -1.07 18.77 -13.58
C GLU A 126 -0.80 17.28 -13.78
N LYS A 127 -1.65 16.61 -14.57
CA LYS A 127 -1.50 15.19 -14.88
C LYS A 127 -0.23 14.92 -15.68
N LYS A 128 0.07 15.76 -16.67
CA LYS A 128 1.33 15.68 -17.43
C LYS A 128 2.53 15.84 -16.51
N ALA A 129 2.54 16.88 -15.66
CA ALA A 129 3.62 17.13 -14.71
C ALA A 129 3.82 15.97 -13.72
N LEU A 130 2.72 15.37 -13.24
CA LEU A 130 2.78 14.17 -12.39
C LEU A 130 3.45 13.00 -13.10
N LEU A 131 3.05 12.69 -14.32
CA LEU A 131 3.57 11.53 -15.07
C LEU A 131 5.04 11.73 -15.50
N GLU A 132 5.45 12.96 -15.79
CA GLU A 132 6.86 13.28 -16.05
C GLU A 132 7.72 13.17 -14.79
N THR A 133 7.18 13.57 -13.63
CA THR A 133 7.90 13.53 -12.34
C THR A 133 7.91 12.14 -11.69
N TYR A 134 6.84 11.36 -11.89
CA TYR A 134 6.67 10.02 -11.34
C TYR A 134 6.40 9.00 -12.46
N PRO A 135 7.42 8.69 -13.29
CA PRO A 135 7.24 7.87 -14.49
C PRO A 135 6.84 6.41 -14.20
N SER A 136 7.17 5.90 -13.01
CA SER A 136 6.82 4.52 -12.63
C SER A 136 5.40 4.35 -12.09
N LEU A 137 4.62 5.43 -11.94
CA LEU A 137 3.26 5.38 -11.38
C LEU A 137 2.39 4.29 -12.03
N ARG A 138 2.44 4.20 -13.36
CA ARG A 138 1.70 3.19 -14.13
C ARG A 138 2.11 1.77 -13.73
N SER A 139 3.41 1.49 -13.77
CA SER A 139 3.96 0.16 -13.43
C SER A 139 3.79 -0.18 -11.95
N ASP A 140 3.76 0.81 -11.06
CA ASP A 140 3.57 0.61 -9.63
C ASP A 140 2.12 0.19 -9.34
N LEU A 141 1.13 0.81 -10.00
CA LEU A 141 -0.27 0.40 -9.91
C LEU A 141 -0.53 -0.95 -10.58
N GLU A 142 0.05 -1.21 -11.75
CA GLU A 142 -0.04 -2.52 -12.42
C GLU A 142 0.55 -3.63 -11.53
N ARG A 143 1.68 -3.39 -10.86
CA ARG A 143 2.25 -4.33 -9.90
C ARG A 143 1.34 -4.52 -8.68
N ALA A 144 0.82 -3.45 -8.11
CA ALA A 144 -0.08 -3.54 -6.95
C ALA A 144 -1.36 -4.33 -7.29
N ALA A 145 -1.85 -4.21 -8.54
CA ALA A 145 -3.03 -4.92 -9.02
C ALA A 145 -2.89 -6.45 -9.00
N HIS A 146 -1.67 -6.98 -9.06
CA HIS A 146 -1.43 -8.43 -8.90
C HIS A 146 -1.80 -8.97 -7.52
N PHE A 147 -2.07 -8.07 -6.56
CA PHE A 147 -2.40 -8.39 -5.18
C PHE A 147 -3.77 -7.84 -4.75
N LEU A 148 -4.54 -7.31 -5.70
CA LEU A 148 -5.85 -6.71 -5.47
C LEU A 148 -6.94 -7.78 -5.57
N ASP A 149 -7.65 -8.01 -4.48
CA ASP A 149 -8.84 -8.87 -4.40
C ASP A 149 -9.97 -8.06 -3.74
N LEU A 150 -10.64 -7.23 -4.57
CA LEU A 150 -11.67 -6.33 -4.07
C LEU A 150 -12.89 -7.08 -3.52
N GLU A 151 -13.24 -8.23 -4.12
CA GLU A 151 -14.35 -9.08 -3.66
C GLU A 151 -14.05 -9.71 -2.29
N GLY A 152 -12.81 -10.13 -2.04
CA GLY A 152 -12.38 -10.54 -0.70
C GLY A 152 -12.34 -9.36 0.28
N ALA A 153 -11.79 -8.22 -0.14
CA ALA A 153 -11.67 -7.01 0.68
C ALA A 153 -13.02 -6.48 1.16
N LYS A 154 -14.05 -6.58 0.32
CA LYS A 154 -15.44 -6.20 0.61
C LYS A 154 -15.98 -6.80 1.90
N ARG A 155 -15.54 -8.00 2.29
CA ARG A 155 -15.94 -8.67 3.55
C ARG A 155 -15.44 -7.94 4.80
N PHE A 156 -14.35 -7.18 4.67
CA PHE A 156 -13.69 -6.47 5.76
C PHE A 156 -14.04 -4.97 5.77
N ILE A 157 -14.17 -4.37 4.59
CA ILE A 157 -14.42 -2.92 4.45
C ILE A 157 -15.90 -2.58 4.24
N GLY A 158 -16.75 -3.56 3.92
CA GLY A 158 -18.17 -3.39 3.64
C GLY A 158 -18.47 -2.89 2.23
N GLU A 159 -19.73 -3.06 1.80
CA GLU A 159 -20.20 -2.73 0.44
C GLU A 159 -19.96 -1.26 0.05
N GLU A 160 -20.26 -0.33 0.96
CA GLU A 160 -20.11 1.11 0.68
C GLU A 160 -18.67 1.46 0.34
N ASN A 161 -17.72 1.02 1.18
CA ASN A 161 -16.30 1.31 0.96
C ASN A 161 -15.74 0.54 -0.23
N ALA A 162 -16.19 -0.69 -0.47
CA ALA A 162 -15.80 -1.45 -1.67
C ALA A 162 -16.17 -0.71 -2.95
N LYS A 163 -17.38 -0.14 -3.04
CA LYS A 163 -17.80 0.70 -4.18
C LYS A 163 -16.98 1.98 -4.33
N LEU A 164 -16.55 2.58 -3.22
CA LEU A 164 -15.66 3.75 -3.28
C LEU A 164 -14.29 3.37 -3.85
N VAL A 165 -13.73 2.26 -3.40
CA VAL A 165 -12.44 1.72 -3.88
C VAL A 165 -12.54 1.28 -5.34
N GLU A 166 -13.63 0.64 -5.74
CA GLU A 166 -13.89 0.27 -7.13
C GLU A 166 -13.82 1.50 -8.05
N LYS A 167 -14.43 2.62 -7.62
CA LYS A 167 -14.33 3.89 -8.35
C LYS A 167 -12.91 4.46 -8.37
N GLU A 168 -12.12 4.32 -7.30
CA GLU A 168 -10.71 4.70 -7.32
C GLU A 168 -9.95 3.92 -8.41
N ILE A 169 -10.19 2.62 -8.51
CA ILE A 169 -9.52 1.77 -9.50
C ILE A 169 -9.96 2.18 -10.92
N GLN A 170 -11.26 2.32 -11.16
CA GLN A 170 -11.79 2.76 -12.46
C GLN A 170 -11.23 4.12 -12.89
N TYR A 171 -11.14 5.09 -11.98
CA TYR A 171 -10.55 6.39 -12.30
C TYR A 171 -9.05 6.30 -12.62
N ALA A 172 -8.32 5.39 -11.98
CA ALA A 172 -6.92 5.14 -12.31
C ALA A 172 -6.77 4.45 -13.68
N GLU A 173 -7.62 3.48 -14.00
CA GLU A 173 -7.68 2.80 -15.30
C GLU A 173 -7.96 3.80 -16.43
N GLU A 174 -9.00 4.63 -16.29
CA GLU A 174 -9.35 5.69 -17.25
C GLU A 174 -8.22 6.71 -17.41
N ALA A 175 -7.59 7.12 -16.31
CA ALA A 175 -6.55 8.13 -16.35
C ALA A 175 -5.25 7.61 -16.99
N LEU A 176 -4.90 6.33 -16.83
CA LEU A 176 -3.60 5.79 -17.25
C LEU A 176 -3.69 4.83 -18.45
N GLY A 177 -4.91 4.54 -18.90
CA GLY A 177 -5.19 3.59 -19.99
C GLY A 177 -4.68 2.18 -19.65
N ILE A 178 -4.90 1.73 -18.42
CA ILE A 178 -4.49 0.40 -17.91
C ILE A 178 -5.71 -0.39 -17.45
N SER A 179 -5.51 -1.70 -17.23
CA SER A 179 -6.50 -2.59 -16.62
C SER A 179 -5.91 -3.20 -15.35
N LEU A 180 -6.65 -3.13 -14.25
CA LEU A 180 -6.21 -3.41 -12.89
C LEU A 180 -7.06 -4.49 -12.21
N LEU A 181 -8.37 -4.54 -12.43
CA LEU A 181 -9.25 -5.47 -11.68
C LEU A 181 -9.01 -6.95 -12.00
N ASP A 182 -8.60 -7.28 -13.23
CA ASP A 182 -8.44 -8.66 -13.70
C ASP A 182 -6.98 -9.14 -13.64
N LYS A 183 -6.17 -8.56 -12.75
CA LYS A 183 -4.72 -8.78 -12.69
C LYS A 183 -4.25 -9.62 -11.51
N LEU A 184 -5.14 -10.02 -10.63
CA LEU A 184 -4.82 -10.80 -9.43
C LEU A 184 -4.01 -12.07 -9.79
N ASP A 185 -2.85 -12.23 -9.18
CA ASP A 185 -2.00 -13.39 -9.37
C ASP A 185 -2.63 -14.64 -8.74
N GLU A 186 -2.65 -15.77 -9.48
CA GLU A 186 -3.32 -17.00 -9.04
C GLU A 186 -2.67 -17.63 -7.80
N GLU A 187 -1.33 -17.66 -7.71
CA GLU A 187 -0.64 -18.20 -6.53
C GLU A 187 -0.93 -17.30 -5.32
N TYR A 188 -0.90 -15.99 -5.50
CA TYR A 188 -1.23 -15.04 -4.45
C TYR A 188 -2.68 -15.19 -4.00
N ALA A 189 -3.64 -15.30 -4.92
CA ALA A 189 -5.06 -15.44 -4.63
C ALA A 189 -5.37 -16.64 -3.71
N GLN A 190 -4.73 -17.78 -3.95
CA GLN A 190 -4.90 -18.98 -3.12
C GLN A 190 -4.47 -18.74 -1.67
N HIS A 191 -3.28 -18.13 -1.49
CA HIS A 191 -2.77 -17.82 -0.16
C HIS A 191 -3.57 -16.70 0.51
N LEU A 192 -4.04 -15.73 -0.27
CA LEU A 192 -4.82 -14.60 0.24
C LEU A 192 -6.19 -15.07 0.73
N SER A 193 -6.87 -15.93 -0.02
CA SER A 193 -8.14 -16.52 0.40
C SER A 193 -8.02 -17.25 1.73
N LEU A 194 -6.95 -18.02 1.93
CA LEU A 194 -6.66 -18.67 3.20
C LEU A 194 -6.36 -17.65 4.31
N ALA A 195 -5.56 -16.63 4.02
CA ALA A 195 -5.25 -15.55 4.96
C ALA A 195 -6.51 -14.82 5.44
N GLN A 196 -7.42 -14.50 4.52
CA GLN A 196 -8.69 -13.84 4.80
C GLN A 196 -9.61 -14.72 5.66
N GLN A 197 -9.65 -16.04 5.43
CA GLN A 197 -10.40 -16.97 6.29
C GLN A 197 -9.87 -16.97 7.73
N TYR A 198 -8.55 -17.09 7.89
CA TYR A 198 -7.90 -16.97 9.20
C TYR A 198 -8.18 -15.62 9.85
N LEU A 199 -8.10 -14.54 9.07
CA LEU A 199 -8.36 -13.18 9.55
C LEU A 199 -9.79 -13.02 10.04
N SER A 200 -10.78 -13.54 9.31
CA SER A 200 -12.18 -13.54 9.74
C SER A 200 -12.35 -14.26 11.08
N ILE A 201 -11.68 -15.39 11.31
CA ILE A 201 -11.75 -16.11 12.59
C ILE A 201 -11.12 -15.28 13.71
N ILE A 202 -9.90 -14.76 13.50
CA ILE A 202 -9.12 -14.04 14.51
C ILE A 202 -9.79 -12.71 14.90
N LEU A 203 -10.45 -12.03 13.96
CA LEU A 203 -11.18 -10.79 14.23
C LEU A 203 -12.40 -11.00 15.14
N HIS A 204 -12.97 -12.22 15.20
CA HIS A 204 -14.11 -12.55 16.07
C HIS A 204 -13.67 -13.24 17.37
N LYS A 205 -12.76 -14.22 17.29
CA LYS A 205 -12.30 -15.01 18.43
C LYS A 205 -10.83 -15.41 18.25
N PRO A 206 -9.88 -14.58 18.70
CA PRO A 206 -8.46 -14.91 18.60
C PRO A 206 -8.14 -16.12 19.48
N SER A 207 -7.39 -17.07 18.94
CA SER A 207 -6.76 -18.14 19.72
C SER A 207 -5.29 -18.26 19.32
N GLU A 208 -4.44 -18.66 20.25
CA GLU A 208 -2.98 -18.65 20.06
C GLU A 208 -2.53 -19.57 18.91
N GLY A 209 -3.13 -20.76 18.81
CA GLY A 209 -2.86 -21.70 17.71
C GLY A 209 -3.21 -21.13 16.34
N ILE A 210 -4.43 -20.58 16.20
CA ILE A 210 -4.90 -19.98 14.93
C ILE A 210 -4.06 -18.76 14.57
N LEU A 211 -3.67 -17.94 15.55
CA LEU A 211 -2.81 -16.77 15.31
C LEU A 211 -1.43 -17.17 14.79
N LYS A 212 -0.86 -18.27 15.31
CA LYS A 212 0.43 -18.78 14.84
C LYS A 212 0.37 -19.20 13.38
N ASP A 213 -0.68 -19.91 12.97
CA ASP A 213 -0.85 -20.35 11.59
C ASP A 213 -1.17 -19.18 10.65
N ALA A 214 -2.05 -18.26 11.07
CA ALA A 214 -2.34 -17.04 10.32
C ALA A 214 -1.07 -16.21 10.05
N LYS A 215 -0.22 -16.01 11.07
CA LYS A 215 1.05 -15.29 10.92
C LYS A 215 1.98 -15.93 9.88
N ARG A 216 2.01 -17.26 9.78
CA ARG A 216 2.78 -17.97 8.75
C ARG A 216 2.27 -17.64 7.35
N ILE A 217 0.96 -17.63 7.17
CA ILE A 217 0.35 -17.25 5.88
C ILE A 217 0.60 -15.77 5.56
N PHE A 218 0.46 -14.86 6.53
CA PHE A 218 0.75 -13.43 6.32
C PHE A 218 2.20 -13.19 5.90
N LEU A 219 3.16 -13.94 6.46
CA LEU A 219 4.56 -13.91 6.04
C LEU A 219 4.74 -14.46 4.62
N LYS A 220 4.08 -15.57 4.26
CA LYS A 220 4.13 -16.13 2.90
C LYS A 220 3.57 -15.14 1.87
N LEU A 221 2.46 -14.47 2.16
CA LEU A 221 1.98 -13.36 1.31
C LEU A 221 3.04 -12.25 1.18
N GLY A 222 3.75 -11.94 2.26
CA GLY A 222 4.87 -11.00 2.26
C GLY A 222 5.99 -11.42 1.32
N VAL A 223 6.36 -12.69 1.33
CA VAL A 223 7.37 -13.24 0.41
C VAL A 223 6.90 -13.14 -1.04
N LEU A 224 5.65 -13.51 -1.33
CA LEU A 224 5.10 -13.47 -2.71
C LEU A 224 5.10 -12.06 -3.31
N ARG A 225 4.82 -11.02 -2.50
CA ARG A 225 4.89 -9.62 -2.95
C ARG A 225 6.28 -8.98 -2.84
N GLY A 226 7.28 -9.72 -2.36
CA GLY A 226 8.64 -9.21 -2.19
C GLY A 226 8.86 -8.29 -0.99
N GLY A 227 7.99 -8.35 0.03
CA GLY A 227 8.15 -7.69 1.33
C GLY A 227 6.87 -7.72 2.19
N LEU A 228 7.01 -7.73 3.52
CA LEU A 228 5.83 -7.69 4.41
C LEU A 228 5.02 -6.39 4.26
N GLY A 229 5.68 -5.26 3.96
CA GLY A 229 5.04 -3.98 3.74
C GLY A 229 6.07 -2.86 3.67
#